data_AF-A0A5C4XVP1-F1
#
_entry.id   AF-A0A5C4XVP1-F1
#
_cell.length_a   1.000
_cell.length_b   1.000
_cell.length_c   1.000
_cell.angle_alpha   90.00
_cell.angle_beta   90.00
_cell.angle_gamma   90.00
#
_symmetry.space_group_name_H-M   'P 1'
#
loop_
_entity.id
_entity.type
_entity.pdbx_description
1 polymer ?
#
loop_
_entity_poly.entity_id
_entity_poly.type
_entity_poly.pdbx_seq_one_letter_code
_entity_poly.pdbx_strand_id
1 'polypeptide(L)'
;MAPEGPARDDRSAREQQRRRHDETFERRSLEAVQRRRAAVDLWRHQRDAEERDRREVERRRAADRLVHDEQVRLRHEAEDEERRRRRALDQALRRERVVAHLVRSDPARQDELLRAHDDVEHARAGWQQADDVRRQWPSRWPW
;
A
#
# COMPACT_ATOMS: atom_id res chain seq x y z
N MET A 1 -47.58 28.50 -83.01
CA MET A 1 -47.98 27.40 -82.11
C MET A 1 -46.71 26.70 -81.66
N ALA A 2 -46.12 27.13 -80.54
CA ALA A 2 -44.92 26.49 -80.00
C ALA A 2 -45.34 25.26 -79.17
N PRO A 3 -44.69 24.09 -79.31
CA PRO A 3 -44.95 22.96 -78.42
C PRO A 3 -44.30 23.26 -77.07
N GLU A 4 -45.12 23.64 -76.08
CA GLU A 4 -44.73 23.63 -74.67
C GLU A 4 -44.83 22.20 -74.13
N GLY A 5 -43.68 21.58 -73.85
CA GLY A 5 -43.55 20.27 -73.17
C GLY A 5 -42.28 19.58 -73.66
N PRO A 6 -41.23 19.41 -72.83
CA PRO A 6 -41.23 18.62 -71.59
C PRO A 6 -40.43 19.26 -70.41
N ALA A 7 -40.14 20.57 -70.47
CA ALA A 7 -39.17 21.20 -69.56
C ALA A 7 -39.63 21.35 -68.09
N ARG A 8 -40.94 21.26 -67.81
CA ARG A 8 -41.48 21.35 -66.44
C ARG A 8 -41.35 20.05 -65.65
N ASP A 9 -41.47 18.90 -66.31
CA ASP A 9 -41.37 17.58 -65.67
C ASP A 9 -39.92 17.22 -65.30
N ASP A 10 -38.95 17.66 -66.10
CA ASP A 10 -37.53 17.51 -65.80
C ASP A 10 -37.07 18.38 -64.62
N ARG A 11 -37.68 19.56 -64.45
CA ARG A 11 -37.33 20.48 -63.35
C ARG A 11 -37.89 19.99 -62.01
N SER A 12 -39.14 19.51 -62.00
CA SER A 12 -39.77 18.93 -60.81
C SER A 12 -39.11 17.61 -60.40
N ALA A 13 -38.74 16.75 -61.34
CA ALA A 13 -38.00 15.51 -61.07
C ALA A 13 -36.60 15.77 -60.48
N ARG A 14 -35.85 16.74 -61.02
CA ARG A 14 -34.54 17.15 -60.47
C ARG A 14 -34.65 17.78 -59.09
N GLU A 15 -35.71 18.54 -58.81
CA GLU A 15 -35.95 19.11 -57.50
C GLU A 15 -36.32 18.04 -56.46
N GLN A 16 -37.15 17.06 -56.83
CA GLN A 16 -37.42 15.89 -55.99
C GLN A 16 -36.15 15.06 -55.71
N GLN A 17 -35.28 14.89 -56.71
CA GLN A 17 -34.00 14.21 -56.55
C GLN A 17 -33.06 14.95 -55.58
N ARG A 18 -33.00 16.29 -55.68
CA ARG A 18 -32.23 17.13 -54.73
C ARG A 18 -32.77 17.00 -53.31
N ARG A 19 -34.09 17.11 -53.11
CA ARG A 19 -34.70 16.97 -51.79
C ARG A 19 -34.40 15.61 -51.16
N ARG A 20 -34.53 14.52 -51.92
CA ARG A 20 -34.17 13.16 -51.44
C ARG A 20 -32.67 13.04 -51.09
N HIS A 21 -31.81 13.64 -51.91
CA HIS A 21 -30.37 13.66 -51.63
C HIS A 21 -30.07 14.45 -50.34
N ASP A 22 -30.65 15.62 -50.17
CA ASP A 22 -30.43 16.48 -49.00
C ASP A 22 -30.98 15.82 -47.73
N GLU A 23 -32.17 15.24 -47.77
CA GLU A 23 -32.76 14.46 -46.66
C GLU A 23 -31.87 13.26 -46.28
N THR A 24 -31.35 12.52 -47.26
CA THR A 24 -30.45 11.39 -46.98
C THR A 24 -29.09 11.83 -46.45
N PHE A 25 -28.56 12.97 -46.93
CA PHE A 25 -27.33 13.57 -46.42
C PHE A 25 -27.51 14.06 -44.98
N GLU A 26 -28.59 14.80 -44.68
CA GLU A 26 -28.93 15.27 -43.34
C GLU A 26 -29.07 14.08 -42.38
N ARG A 27 -29.81 13.03 -42.76
CA ARG A 27 -29.95 11.83 -41.92
C ARG A 27 -28.61 11.16 -41.63
N ARG A 28 -27.77 10.97 -42.65
CA ARG A 28 -26.42 10.40 -42.48
C ARG A 28 -25.53 11.28 -41.60
N SER A 29 -25.64 12.60 -41.73
CA SER A 29 -24.88 13.55 -40.91
C SER A 29 -25.27 13.47 -39.43
N LEU A 30 -26.57 13.36 -39.14
CA LEU A 30 -27.08 13.18 -37.77
C LEU A 30 -26.66 11.84 -37.18
N GLU A 31 -26.75 10.75 -37.95
CA GLU A 31 -26.25 9.43 -37.54
C GLU A 31 -24.74 9.47 -37.25
N ALA A 32 -23.95 10.15 -38.09
CA ALA A 32 -22.51 10.30 -37.88
C ALA A 32 -22.18 11.10 -36.61
N VAL A 33 -22.93 12.17 -36.34
CA VAL A 33 -22.79 12.96 -35.10
C VAL A 33 -23.15 12.11 -33.87
N GLN A 34 -24.24 11.33 -33.95
CA GLN A 34 -24.65 10.43 -32.86
C GLN A 34 -23.59 9.36 -32.58
N ARG A 35 -23.03 8.72 -33.63
CA ARG A 35 -21.93 7.75 -33.48
C ARG A 35 -20.69 8.39 -32.86
N ARG A 36 -20.35 9.62 -33.27
CA ARG A 36 -19.22 10.36 -32.69
C ARG A 36 -19.44 10.68 -31.22
N ARG A 37 -20.65 11.08 -30.82
CA ARG A 37 -21.00 11.32 -29.40
C ARG A 37 -20.90 10.03 -28.59
N ALA A 38 -21.50 8.94 -29.07
CA ALA A 38 -21.43 7.63 -28.41
C ALA A 38 -19.98 7.13 -28.24
N ALA A 39 -19.13 7.31 -29.25
CA ALA A 39 -17.71 6.95 -29.17
C ALA A 39 -16.95 7.78 -28.12
N VAL A 40 -17.25 9.08 -28.00
CA VAL A 40 -16.66 9.96 -26.98
C VAL A 40 -17.12 9.56 -25.58
N ASP A 41 -18.40 9.23 -25.40
CA ASP A 41 -18.94 8.81 -24.11
C ASP A 41 -18.33 7.48 -23.67
N LEU A 42 -18.20 6.51 -24.60
CA LEU A 42 -17.49 5.25 -24.35
C LEU A 42 -16.03 5.50 -23.94
N TRP A 43 -15.32 6.37 -24.66
CA TRP A 43 -13.94 6.70 -24.32
C TRP A 43 -13.81 7.37 -22.95
N ARG A 44 -14.73 8.27 -22.58
CA ARG A 44 -14.77 8.89 -21.25
C ARG A 44 -14.98 7.84 -20.16
N HIS A 45 -15.94 6.93 -20.36
CA HIS A 45 -16.19 5.85 -19.40
C HIS A 45 -14.99 4.91 -19.24
N GLN A 46 -14.30 4.57 -20.33
CA GLN A 46 -13.07 3.78 -20.27
C GLN A 46 -11.97 4.50 -19.48
N ARG A 47 -11.77 5.79 -19.75
CA ARG A 47 -10.80 6.61 -19.03
C ARG A 47 -11.13 6.73 -17.53
N ASP A 48 -12.41 6.93 -17.20
CA ASP A 48 -12.86 7.00 -15.81
C ASP A 48 -12.66 5.66 -15.09
N ALA A 49 -12.85 4.52 -15.78
CA ALA A 49 -12.59 3.19 -15.24
C ALA A 49 -11.09 2.99 -14.99
N GLU A 50 -10.23 3.31 -15.95
CA GLU A 50 -8.77 3.25 -15.80
C GLU A 50 -8.27 4.14 -14.64
N GLU A 51 -8.86 5.31 -14.46
CA GLU A 51 -8.51 6.19 -13.35
C GLU A 51 -8.93 5.62 -11.99
N ARG A 52 -10.11 5.00 -11.91
CA ARG A 52 -10.54 4.28 -10.69
C ARG A 52 -9.60 3.13 -10.38
N ASP A 53 -9.25 2.33 -11.37
CA ASP A 53 -8.33 1.20 -11.21
C ASP A 53 -6.95 1.70 -10.73
N ARG A 54 -6.44 2.78 -11.32
CA ARG A 54 -5.17 3.39 -10.87
C ARG A 54 -5.26 3.84 -9.41
N ARG A 55 -6.33 4.54 -9.03
CA ARG A 55 -6.53 4.99 -7.64
C ARG A 55 -6.66 3.81 -6.68
N GLU A 56 -7.31 2.72 -7.10
CA GLU A 56 -7.43 1.50 -6.28
C GLU A 56 -6.08 0.83 -6.06
N VAL A 57 -5.26 0.71 -7.12
CA VAL A 57 -3.89 0.18 -7.03
C VAL A 57 -3.03 1.05 -6.12
N GLU A 58 -3.13 2.38 -6.24
CA GLU A 58 -2.40 3.32 -5.37
C GLU A 58 -2.81 3.17 -3.90
N ARG A 59 -4.10 3.02 -3.61
CA ARG A 59 -4.60 2.76 -2.25
C ARG A 59 -4.09 1.43 -1.70
N ARG A 60 -4.12 0.36 -2.49
CA ARG A 60 -3.57 -0.95 -2.09
C ARG A 60 -2.09 -0.85 -1.75
N ARG A 61 -1.29 -0.25 -2.64
CA ARG A 61 0.15 -0.03 -2.40
C ARG A 61 0.41 0.84 -1.16
N ALA A 62 -0.42 1.85 -0.91
CA ALA A 62 -0.31 2.66 0.29
C ALA A 62 -0.61 1.86 1.56
N ALA A 63 -1.65 1.03 1.55
CA ALA A 63 -1.97 0.13 2.66
C ALA A 63 -0.85 -0.89 2.90
N ASP A 64 -0.30 -1.49 1.84
CA ASP A 64 0.82 -2.43 1.94
C ASP A 64 2.06 -1.78 2.55
N ARG A 65 2.36 -0.53 2.19
CA ARG A 65 3.44 0.26 2.80
C ARG A 65 3.21 0.48 4.29
N LEU A 66 1.99 0.84 4.71
CA LEU A 66 1.68 1.02 6.13
C LEU A 66 1.88 -0.27 6.93
N VAL A 67 1.45 -1.41 6.39
CA VAL A 67 1.66 -2.71 7.03
C VAL A 67 3.16 -3.04 7.11
N HIS A 68 3.91 -2.78 6.05
CA HIS A 68 5.35 -2.99 6.04
C HIS A 68 6.07 -2.11 7.06
N ASP A 69 5.77 -0.81 7.10
CA ASP A 69 6.35 0.15 8.02
C ASP A 69 6.05 -0.22 9.48
N GLU A 70 4.82 -0.67 9.77
CA GLU A 70 4.44 -1.17 11.09
C GLU A 70 5.25 -2.42 11.48
N GLN A 71 5.42 -3.39 10.58
CA GLN A 71 6.26 -4.57 10.84
C GLN A 71 7.72 -4.19 11.10
N VAL A 72 8.26 -3.22 10.35
CA VAL A 72 9.63 -2.72 10.55
C VAL A 72 9.74 -2.01 11.90
N ARG A 73 8.74 -1.22 12.30
CA ARG A 73 8.69 -0.56 13.61
C ARG A 73 8.71 -1.59 14.74
N LEU A 74 7.81 -2.56 14.69
CA LEU A 74 7.70 -3.63 15.71
C LEU A 74 9.00 -4.44 15.83
N ARG A 75 9.66 -4.73 14.71
CA ARG A 75 10.97 -5.38 14.72
C ARG A 75 12.02 -4.53 15.45
N HIS A 76 12.13 -3.25 15.11
CA HIS A 76 13.10 -2.37 15.76
C HIS A 76 12.82 -2.19 17.26
N GLU A 77 11.56 -2.08 17.65
CA GLU A 77 11.15 -2.05 19.06
C GLU A 77 11.60 -3.33 19.79
N ALA A 78 11.40 -4.51 19.18
CA ALA A 78 11.84 -5.78 19.75
C ALA A 78 13.38 -5.90 19.84
N GLU A 79 14.11 -5.44 18.83
CA GLU A 79 15.58 -5.39 18.84
C GLU A 79 16.11 -4.44 19.93
N ASP A 80 15.48 -3.27 20.08
CA ASP A 80 15.87 -2.29 21.11
C ASP A 80 15.60 -2.81 22.51
N GLU A 81 14.45 -3.47 22.73
CA GLU A 81 14.12 -4.06 24.03
C GLU A 81 15.07 -5.21 24.37
N GLU A 82 15.40 -6.10 23.42
CA GLU A 82 16.41 -7.15 23.64
C GLU A 82 17.76 -6.54 24.03
N ARG A 83 18.23 -5.50 23.33
CA ARG A 83 19.48 -4.81 23.65
C ARG A 83 19.46 -4.17 25.04
N ARG A 84 18.34 -3.55 25.44
CA ARG A 84 18.18 -2.96 26.78
C ARG A 84 18.22 -4.03 27.86
N ARG A 85 17.49 -5.13 27.67
CA ARG A 85 17.46 -6.25 28.63
C ARG A 85 18.79 -6.96 28.74
N ARG A 86 19.49 -7.14 27.62
CA ARG A 86 20.85 -7.68 27.60
C ARG A 86 21.82 -6.81 28.40
N ARG A 87 21.77 -5.48 28.25
CA ARG A 87 22.59 -4.56 29.06
C ARG A 87 22.25 -4.66 30.55
N ALA A 88 20.97 -4.79 30.89
CA ALA A 88 20.57 -4.98 32.29
C ALA A 88 21.09 -6.30 32.87
N LEU A 89 21.03 -7.39 32.11
CA LEU A 89 21.63 -8.68 32.48
C LEU A 89 23.14 -8.57 32.66
N ASP A 90 23.86 -7.91 31.74
CA ASP A 90 25.30 -7.69 31.86
C ASP A 90 25.65 -6.89 33.12
N GLN A 91 24.84 -5.90 33.50
CA GLN A 91 25.01 -5.13 34.73
C GLN A 91 24.76 -5.98 35.98
N ALA A 92 23.68 -6.78 36.01
CA ALA A 92 23.39 -7.69 37.10
C ALA A 92 24.51 -8.71 37.31
N LEU A 93 25.00 -9.34 36.23
CA LEU A 93 26.13 -10.28 36.28
C LEU A 93 27.41 -9.64 36.80
N ARG A 94 27.69 -8.37 36.42
CA ARG A 94 28.83 -7.63 36.95
C ARG A 94 28.68 -7.38 38.45
N ARG A 95 27.49 -6.96 38.90
CA ARG A 95 27.19 -6.73 40.31
C ARG A 95 27.36 -8.02 41.12
N GLU A 96 26.78 -9.12 40.68
CA GLU A 96 26.90 -10.44 41.32
C GLU A 96 28.38 -10.83 41.50
N ARG A 97 29.21 -10.67 40.46
CA ARG A 97 30.66 -10.94 40.54
C ARG A 97 31.38 -10.08 41.58
N VAL A 98 31.03 -8.78 41.67
CA VAL A 98 31.60 -7.86 42.65
C VAL A 98 31.20 -8.28 44.07
N VAL A 99 29.92 -8.55 44.31
CA VAL A 99 29.43 -8.97 45.62
C VAL A 99 30.04 -10.33 46.02
N ALA A 100 30.12 -11.28 45.09
CA ALA A 100 30.76 -12.58 45.30
C ALA A 100 32.24 -12.43 45.70
N HIS A 101 32.95 -11.43 45.16
CA HIS A 101 34.32 -11.12 45.58
C HIS A 101 34.35 -10.55 47.01
N LEU A 102 33.46 -9.60 47.33
CA LEU A 102 33.39 -8.98 48.67
C LEU A 102 33.04 -10.00 49.77
N VAL A 103 32.15 -10.95 49.49
CA VAL A 103 31.73 -12.01 50.43
C VAL A 103 32.90 -12.89 50.87
N ARG A 104 33.91 -13.07 50.01
CA ARG A 104 35.12 -13.83 50.38
C ARG A 104 35.91 -13.15 51.49
N SER A 105 35.87 -11.82 51.53
CA SER A 105 36.55 -11.01 52.56
C SER A 105 35.64 -10.73 53.76
N ASP A 106 34.33 -10.71 53.56
CA ASP A 106 33.32 -10.39 54.56
C ASP A 106 32.11 -11.33 54.44
N PRO A 107 32.11 -12.47 55.16
CA PRO A 107 31.03 -13.45 55.09
C PRO A 107 29.65 -12.94 55.54
N ALA A 108 29.58 -11.83 56.27
CA ALA A 108 28.31 -11.24 56.69
C ALA A 108 27.47 -10.73 55.50
N ARG A 109 28.08 -10.61 54.31
CA ARG A 109 27.41 -10.16 53.06
C ARG A 109 26.74 -11.28 52.28
N GLN A 110 26.63 -12.49 52.83
CA GLN A 110 26.02 -13.63 52.15
C GLN A 110 24.59 -13.32 51.64
N ASP A 111 23.80 -12.59 52.41
CA ASP A 111 22.44 -12.18 51.99
C ASP A 111 22.44 -11.21 50.80
N GLU A 112 23.46 -10.35 50.70
CA GLU A 112 23.65 -9.46 49.56
C GLU A 112 23.97 -10.25 48.29
N LEU A 113 24.76 -11.33 48.42
CA LEU A 113 25.07 -12.23 47.31
C LEU A 113 23.83 -12.98 46.83
N LEU A 114 23.00 -13.47 47.74
CA LEU A 114 21.74 -14.14 47.39
C LEU A 114 20.81 -13.19 46.60
N ARG A 115 20.66 -11.94 47.05
CA ARG A 115 19.87 -10.93 46.31
C ARG A 115 20.47 -10.62 44.93
N ALA A 116 21.79 -10.53 44.83
CA ALA A 116 22.44 -10.28 43.54
C ALA A 116 22.28 -11.45 42.57
N HIS A 117 22.23 -12.68 43.08
CA HIS A 117 21.92 -13.87 42.29
C HIS A 117 20.46 -13.85 41.80
N ASP A 118 19.53 -13.51 42.69
CA ASP A 118 18.11 -13.34 42.32
C ASP A 118 17.94 -12.26 41.24
N ASP A 119 18.62 -11.12 41.36
CA ASP A 119 18.63 -10.04 40.36
C ASP A 119 19.09 -10.57 38.98
N VAL A 120 20.10 -11.44 38.94
CA VAL A 120 20.61 -12.06 37.70
C VAL A 120 19.58 -12.99 37.08
N GLU A 121 18.93 -13.85 37.87
CA GLU A 121 17.92 -14.77 37.35
C GLU A 121 16.70 -14.01 36.80
N HIS A 122 16.25 -12.95 37.48
CA HIS A 122 15.19 -12.07 36.98
C HIS A 122 15.62 -11.36 35.68
N ALA A 123 16.84 -10.82 35.63
CA ALA A 123 17.35 -10.16 34.43
C ALA A 123 17.50 -11.14 33.25
N ARG A 124 17.92 -12.39 33.52
CA ARG A 124 18.04 -13.45 32.52
C ARG A 124 16.67 -13.82 31.96
N ALA A 125 15.68 -14.02 32.81
CA ALA A 125 14.30 -14.30 32.38
C ALA A 125 13.75 -13.17 31.50
N GLY A 126 13.97 -11.91 31.90
CA GLY A 126 13.56 -10.75 31.12
C GLY A 126 14.27 -10.62 29.77
N TRP A 127 15.56 -10.95 29.71
CA TRP A 127 16.30 -10.99 28.44
C TRP A 127 15.81 -12.12 27.53
N GLN A 128 15.59 -13.32 28.07
CA GLN A 128 15.10 -14.46 27.29
C GLN A 128 13.74 -14.15 26.67
N GLN A 129 12.82 -13.55 27.43
CA GLN A 129 11.52 -13.13 26.93
C GLN A 129 11.65 -12.10 25.79
N ALA A 130 12.55 -11.13 25.92
CA ALA A 130 12.78 -10.14 24.88
C ALA A 130 13.42 -10.74 23.62
N ASP A 131 14.36 -11.68 23.77
CA ASP A 131 14.95 -12.40 22.63
C ASP A 131 13.90 -13.29 21.92
N ASP A 132 13.00 -13.93 22.66
CA ASP A 132 11.92 -14.72 22.08
C ASP A 132 10.97 -13.84 21.24
N VAL A 133 10.66 -12.62 21.69
CA VAL A 133 9.90 -11.64 20.89
C VAL A 133 10.69 -11.20 19.66
N ARG A 134 11.99 -10.88 19.82
CA ARG A 134 12.86 -10.51 18.69
C ARG A 134 12.92 -11.61 17.62
N ARG A 135 12.93 -12.89 18.02
CA ARG A 135 12.95 -14.04 17.10
C ARG A 135 11.68 -14.18 16.26
N GLN A 136 10.55 -13.61 16.69
CA GLN A 136 9.34 -13.54 15.88
C GLN A 136 9.51 -12.61 14.67
N TRP A 137 10.53 -11.75 14.69
CA TRP A 137 10.85 -10.78 13.64
C TRP A 137 12.23 -11.05 13.02
N PRO A 138 12.43 -12.18 12.32
CA PRO A 138 13.72 -12.53 11.77
C PRO A 138 14.21 -11.47 10.77
N SER A 139 15.47 -11.07 10.92
CA SER A 139 16.15 -10.23 9.94
C SER A 139 16.23 -10.97 8.60
N ARG A 140 16.03 -10.25 7.50
CA ARG A 140 16.24 -10.78 6.14
C ARG A 140 17.73 -10.94 5.80
N TRP A 141 18.62 -10.40 6.62
CA TRP A 141 20.05 -10.49 6.45
C TRP A 141 20.63 -11.48 7.46
N PRO A 142 21.26 -12.58 7.00
CA PRO A 142 22.02 -13.44 7.89
C PRO A 142 23.24 -12.65 8.38
N TRP A 143 23.40 -12.61 9.70
CA TRP A 143 24.57 -12.07 10.39
C TRP A 143 25.86 -12.82 10.01
#